data_AF-A0A967RCF0-F1
#
_entry.id   AF-A0A967RCF0-F1
#
_cell.length_a   1.000
_cell.length_b   1.000
_cell.length_c   1.000
_cell.angle_alpha   90.00
_cell.angle_beta   90.00
_cell.angle_gamma   90.00
#
_symmetry.space_group_name_H-M   'P 1'
#
loop_
_entity.id
_entity.type
_entity.pdbx_description
1 polymer ?
#
loop_
_entity_poly.entity_id
_entity_poly.type
_entity_poly.pdbx_seq_one_letter_code
_entity_poly.pdbx_strand_id
1 'polypeptide(L)'
;MLLPVWTRYLRGILAFGAVISLVVYSDFEGQAATEDIGRNVMRTIREQKTGTLPPAEIIETIEQVTDEESLKTTQYDKVKETLPATSAVGKCRLRYRANRRPDSIVSLACQYQVTTLEKPSELKDLPADAPRDVMHFVVRFGHKDIRGVTYRSRRRPRKVKLYLDMDDDGWVSDEKCFVAKAVRKYRFGWFQYYMFGPCSVKPVDADSKSNIRFFVKTHQGRQLLFFPAGYHVGMVRLGKNFYNVGVIDGNFDGRYDKILSVPMENSRHPDCDSFVIDRNQNGKFDCKDVYSQFSELMPFSKMVKVEDTNYRIDIASDGSSLELMKVAPEFGTLDVGGENIKLLLWSDAANQFLSGSVRQWRLPAGRYTALSMELNRTNSLGTRWTLTSSKHTGKLSNFEIRPGEKALIKIGPPFLIKTTADWSNEKVSIGLNLEGQAGEQYSGVVMKNGRRQPAPRLKIVDETGKVLASGKFEYG
;
A
#
# COMPACT_ATOMS: atom_id res chain seq x y z
N MET A 1 49.36 -31.09 -18.05
CA MET A 1 48.07 -31.83 -17.92
C MET A 1 47.15 -31.33 -16.79
N LEU A 2 47.43 -30.22 -16.09
CA LEU A 2 46.63 -29.77 -14.92
C LEU A 2 45.79 -28.50 -15.14
N LEU A 3 45.96 -27.76 -16.25
CA LEU A 3 45.17 -26.55 -16.53
C LEU A 3 43.65 -26.77 -16.69
N PRO A 4 43.15 -27.83 -17.35
CA PRO A 4 41.70 -27.98 -17.61
C PRO A 4 40.85 -28.19 -16.35
N VAL A 5 41.45 -28.79 -15.31
CA VAL A 5 40.78 -29.09 -14.04
C VAL A 5 40.59 -27.80 -13.22
N TRP A 6 41.61 -26.94 -13.19
CA TRP A 6 41.56 -25.65 -12.51
C TRP A 6 40.55 -24.68 -13.12
N THR A 7 40.41 -24.67 -14.46
CA THR A 7 39.42 -23.79 -15.12
C THR A 7 37.98 -24.21 -14.79
N ARG A 8 37.72 -25.51 -14.69
CA ARG A 8 36.40 -26.03 -14.25
C ARG A 8 36.12 -25.71 -12.77
N TYR A 9 37.13 -25.82 -11.91
CA TYR A 9 36.99 -25.51 -10.48
C TYR A 9 36.72 -24.02 -10.25
N LEU A 10 37.42 -23.12 -10.97
CA LEU A 10 37.20 -21.67 -10.88
C LEU A 10 35.80 -21.26 -11.39
N ARG A 11 35.33 -21.87 -12.49
CA ARG A 11 33.96 -21.65 -12.99
C ARG A 11 32.91 -22.10 -11.98
N GLY A 12 33.13 -23.22 -11.30
CA GLY A 12 32.27 -23.69 -10.22
C GLY A 12 32.22 -22.72 -9.04
N ILE A 13 33.36 -22.17 -8.60
CA ILE A 13 33.40 -21.19 -7.50
C ILE A 13 32.72 -19.87 -7.89
N LEU A 14 32.91 -19.39 -9.12
CA LEU A 14 32.25 -18.16 -9.60
C LEU A 14 30.75 -18.34 -9.77
N ALA A 15 30.30 -19.49 -10.30
CA ALA A 15 28.88 -19.84 -10.39
C ALA A 15 28.25 -19.98 -8.99
N PHE A 16 28.97 -20.60 -8.04
CA PHE A 16 28.53 -20.73 -6.65
C PHE A 16 28.43 -19.38 -5.95
N GLY A 17 29.39 -18.47 -6.19
CA GLY A 17 29.34 -17.09 -5.72
C GLY A 17 28.14 -16.32 -6.30
N ALA A 18 27.88 -16.44 -7.60
CA ALA A 18 26.73 -15.82 -8.27
C ALA A 18 25.39 -16.35 -7.74
N VAL A 19 25.27 -17.66 -7.50
CA VAL A 19 24.08 -18.29 -6.92
C VAL A 19 23.87 -17.88 -5.46
N ILE A 20 24.93 -17.79 -4.64
CA ILE A 20 24.81 -17.27 -3.27
C ILE A 20 24.39 -15.80 -3.29
N SER A 21 24.95 -14.98 -4.17
CA SER A 21 24.51 -13.59 -4.33
C SER A 21 23.05 -13.50 -4.77
N LEU A 22 22.59 -14.38 -5.68
CA LEU A 22 21.19 -14.49 -6.10
C LEU A 22 20.27 -14.94 -4.95
N VAL A 23 20.67 -15.92 -4.15
CA VAL A 23 19.89 -16.44 -3.02
C VAL A 23 19.80 -15.41 -1.90
N VAL A 24 20.91 -14.77 -1.54
CA VAL A 24 20.97 -13.72 -0.51
C VAL A 24 20.20 -12.46 -0.95
N TYR A 25 20.15 -12.14 -2.25
CA TYR A 25 19.26 -11.09 -2.77
C TYR A 25 17.79 -11.54 -2.88
N SER A 26 17.51 -12.82 -3.10
CA SER A 26 16.14 -13.36 -3.21
C SER A 26 15.39 -13.42 -1.88
N ASP A 27 16.10 -13.52 -0.75
CA ASP A 27 15.53 -13.33 0.58
C ASP A 27 15.03 -11.89 0.82
N PHE A 28 15.38 -10.96 -0.07
CA PHE A 28 14.91 -9.57 -0.01
C PHE A 28 13.73 -9.26 -0.92
N GLU A 29 13.53 -9.88 -2.10
CA GLU A 29 12.26 -9.71 -2.85
C GLU A 29 12.08 -10.55 -4.13
N GLY A 30 11.05 -11.41 -4.08
CA GLY A 30 10.52 -12.23 -5.17
C GLY A 30 10.33 -13.66 -4.67
N GLN A 31 9.10 -14.14 -4.49
CA GLN A 31 8.83 -15.34 -3.64
C GLN A 31 7.91 -16.38 -4.31
N ALA A 32 8.16 -16.75 -5.56
CA ALA A 32 7.45 -17.91 -6.14
C ALA A 32 8.33 -18.71 -7.10
N ALA A 33 8.86 -18.08 -8.15
CA ALA A 33 9.78 -18.76 -9.08
C ALA A 33 11.15 -19.00 -8.42
N THR A 34 11.66 -17.98 -7.74
CA THR A 34 12.89 -17.99 -6.94
C THR A 34 12.82 -18.90 -5.72
N GLU A 35 11.64 -19.15 -5.13
CA GLU A 35 11.49 -20.12 -4.04
C GLU A 35 11.57 -21.57 -4.54
N ASP A 36 11.00 -21.90 -5.70
CA ASP A 36 11.14 -23.25 -6.29
C ASP A 36 12.55 -23.49 -6.82
N ILE A 37 13.15 -22.48 -7.45
CA ILE A 37 14.55 -22.51 -7.89
C ILE A 37 15.48 -22.63 -6.68
N GLY A 38 15.29 -21.79 -5.66
CA GLY A 38 16.06 -21.83 -4.42
C GLY A 38 15.90 -23.17 -3.70
N ARG A 39 14.70 -23.76 -3.68
CA ARG A 39 14.48 -25.10 -3.14
C ARG A 39 15.18 -26.19 -3.95
N ASN A 40 15.14 -26.12 -5.28
CA ASN A 40 15.84 -27.07 -6.14
C ASN A 40 17.35 -26.97 -5.96
N VAL A 41 17.92 -25.76 -5.99
CA VAL A 41 19.35 -25.51 -5.74
C VAL A 41 19.75 -25.99 -4.34
N MET A 42 18.97 -25.66 -3.31
CA MET A 42 19.26 -26.10 -1.93
C MET A 42 19.10 -27.61 -1.73
N ARG A 43 18.16 -28.26 -2.44
CA ARG A 43 18.04 -29.72 -2.47
C ARG A 43 19.28 -30.34 -3.10
N THR A 44 19.71 -29.85 -4.27
CA THR A 44 20.91 -30.32 -4.97
C THR A 44 22.18 -30.13 -4.12
N ILE A 45 22.31 -29.00 -3.41
CA ILE A 45 23.42 -28.77 -2.46
C ILE A 45 23.38 -29.77 -1.29
N ARG A 46 22.17 -30.10 -0.80
CA ARG A 46 22.00 -31.05 0.31
C ARG A 46 22.34 -32.48 -0.12
N GLU A 47 21.93 -32.87 -1.31
CA GLU A 47 22.25 -34.17 -1.92
C GLU A 47 23.77 -34.30 -2.16
N GLN A 48 24.43 -33.25 -2.65
CA GLN A 48 25.90 -33.21 -2.76
C GLN A 48 26.60 -33.44 -1.41
N LYS A 49 26.15 -32.78 -0.33
CA LYS A 49 26.72 -33.00 1.02
C LYS A 49 26.57 -34.43 1.51
N THR A 50 25.58 -35.17 1.01
CA THR A 50 25.39 -36.60 1.31
C THR A 50 26.14 -37.52 0.35
N GLY A 51 26.88 -36.98 -0.62
CA GLY A 51 27.64 -37.76 -1.61
C GLY A 51 26.78 -38.44 -2.67
N THR A 52 25.50 -38.08 -2.79
CA THR A 52 24.54 -38.74 -3.68
C THR A 52 24.47 -38.15 -5.09
N LEU A 53 25.01 -36.94 -5.31
CA LEU A 53 25.12 -36.34 -6.65
C LEU A 53 26.57 -35.97 -7.02
N PRO A 54 27.04 -36.34 -8.23
CA PRO A 54 28.34 -35.94 -8.73
C PRO A 54 28.37 -34.44 -9.09
N PRO A 55 29.51 -33.74 -8.94
CA PRO A 55 29.62 -32.30 -9.19
C PRO A 55 29.19 -31.81 -10.59
N ALA A 56 29.22 -32.68 -11.60
CA ALA A 56 28.85 -32.32 -12.98
C ALA A 56 27.34 -32.04 -13.15
N GLU A 57 26.49 -32.80 -12.46
CA GLU A 57 25.02 -32.63 -12.52
C GLU A 57 24.55 -31.34 -11.85
N ILE A 58 25.33 -30.82 -10.90
CA ILE A 58 25.07 -29.54 -10.22
C ILE A 58 25.25 -28.36 -11.19
N ILE A 59 26.31 -28.40 -11.99
CA ILE A 59 26.61 -27.35 -12.97
C ILE A 59 25.50 -27.32 -14.02
N GLU A 60 25.08 -28.48 -14.52
CA GLU A 60 23.98 -28.60 -15.48
C GLU A 60 22.64 -28.08 -14.93
N THR A 61 22.33 -28.38 -13.67
CA THR A 61 21.11 -27.87 -13.00
C THR A 61 21.15 -26.34 -12.85
N ILE A 62 22.31 -25.77 -12.51
CA ILE A 62 22.47 -24.32 -12.40
C ILE A 62 22.34 -23.66 -13.78
N GLU A 63 23.00 -24.21 -14.80
CA GLU A 63 22.96 -23.71 -16.18
C GLU A 63 21.53 -23.71 -16.74
N GLN A 64 20.78 -24.80 -16.57
CA GLN A 64 19.37 -24.90 -16.99
C GLN A 64 18.46 -23.85 -16.32
N VAL A 65 18.68 -23.55 -15.04
CA VAL A 65 17.92 -22.52 -14.32
C VAL A 65 18.22 -21.13 -14.88
N THR A 66 19.48 -20.82 -15.17
CA THR A 66 19.86 -19.54 -15.81
C THR A 66 19.28 -19.40 -17.22
N ASP A 67 19.23 -20.49 -17.99
CA ASP A 67 18.66 -20.48 -19.34
C ASP A 67 17.14 -20.23 -19.33
N GLU A 68 16.39 -20.79 -18.37
CA GLU A 68 14.95 -20.50 -18.22
C GLU A 68 14.66 -19.02 -17.87
N GLU A 69 15.53 -18.38 -17.08
CA GLU A 69 15.39 -16.96 -16.74
C GLU A 69 15.75 -16.06 -17.94
N SER A 70 16.75 -16.48 -18.73
CA SER A 70 17.10 -15.83 -20.01
C SER A 70 15.95 -15.91 -21.02
N LEU A 71 15.23 -17.05 -21.09
CA LEU A 71 14.09 -17.24 -21.99
C LEU A 71 12.89 -16.36 -21.61
N LYS A 72 12.63 -16.15 -20.31
CA LYS A 72 11.60 -15.21 -19.85
C LYS A 72 11.96 -13.78 -20.24
N THR A 73 13.21 -13.38 -20.07
CA THR A 73 13.72 -12.06 -20.47
C THR A 73 13.60 -11.87 -21.99
N THR A 74 13.91 -12.90 -22.76
CA THR A 74 13.80 -12.91 -24.23
C THR A 74 12.35 -12.75 -24.71
N GLN A 75 11.37 -13.29 -23.97
CA GLN A 75 9.95 -13.10 -24.28
C GLN A 75 9.50 -11.64 -24.05
N TYR A 76 10.06 -10.94 -23.06
CA TYR A 76 9.83 -9.51 -22.85
C TYR A 76 10.45 -8.67 -23.96
N ASP A 77 11.66 -9.02 -24.43
CA ASP A 77 12.35 -8.25 -25.47
C ASP A 77 11.69 -8.40 -26.84
N LYS A 78 11.13 -9.57 -27.18
CA LYS A 78 10.37 -9.75 -28.44
C LYS A 78 9.12 -8.87 -28.55
N VAL A 79 8.51 -8.45 -27.44
CA VAL A 79 7.33 -7.55 -27.47
C VAL A 79 7.73 -6.09 -27.76
N LYS A 80 8.99 -5.71 -27.53
CA LYS A 80 9.46 -4.33 -27.73
C LYS A 80 9.60 -3.94 -29.21
N GLU A 81 9.74 -4.90 -30.13
CA GLU A 81 10.07 -4.64 -31.54
C GLU A 81 8.89 -4.22 -32.42
N THR A 82 7.63 -4.42 -31.99
CA THR A 82 6.46 -4.23 -32.87
C THR A 82 5.66 -2.92 -32.69
N LEU A 83 6.11 -1.96 -31.87
CA LEU A 83 5.38 -0.71 -31.63
C LEU A 83 6.04 0.49 -32.33
N PRO A 84 5.28 1.35 -33.06
CA PRO A 84 5.84 2.54 -33.69
C PRO A 84 6.45 3.50 -32.66
N ALA A 85 7.61 4.07 -32.97
CA ALA A 85 8.49 4.74 -32.01
C ALA A 85 8.04 6.14 -31.56
N THR A 86 6.88 6.64 -31.98
CA THR A 86 6.51 8.06 -31.89
C THR A 86 5.06 8.32 -31.52
N SER A 87 4.27 7.32 -31.10
CA SER A 87 2.88 7.59 -30.76
C SER A 87 2.78 8.45 -29.49
N ALA A 88 2.02 9.55 -29.56
CA ALA A 88 1.62 10.37 -28.40
C ALA A 88 0.72 9.61 -27.40
N VAL A 89 0.48 8.32 -27.69
CA VAL A 89 -0.46 7.43 -27.05
C VAL A 89 0.24 6.10 -26.82
N GLY A 90 0.26 5.64 -25.57
CA GLY A 90 0.65 4.29 -25.21
C GLY A 90 -0.60 3.43 -25.04
N LYS A 91 -0.72 2.33 -25.77
CA LYS A 91 -1.80 1.34 -25.57
C LYS A 91 -1.23 0.00 -25.18
N CYS A 92 -1.90 -0.71 -24.30
CA CYS A 92 -1.55 -2.10 -24.01
C CYS A 92 -2.77 -2.92 -23.59
N ARG A 93 -2.67 -4.23 -23.83
CA ARG A 93 -3.57 -5.21 -23.23
C ARG A 93 -3.04 -5.58 -21.85
N LEU A 94 -3.92 -5.59 -20.86
CA LEU A 94 -3.60 -6.05 -19.52
C LEU A 94 -4.05 -7.51 -19.34
N ARG A 95 -3.30 -8.26 -18.54
CA ARG A 95 -3.59 -9.66 -18.21
C ARG A 95 -3.76 -9.79 -16.71
N TYR A 96 -4.79 -10.53 -16.31
CA TYR A 96 -5.00 -10.83 -14.89
C TYR A 96 -3.85 -11.68 -14.34
N ARG A 97 -3.31 -11.24 -13.20
CA ARG A 97 -2.30 -11.93 -12.42
C ARG A 97 -2.85 -12.19 -11.03
N ALA A 98 -3.02 -13.46 -10.71
CA ALA A 98 -3.44 -13.86 -9.37
C ALA A 98 -2.30 -13.68 -8.36
N ASN A 99 -2.63 -13.15 -7.19
CA ASN A 99 -1.76 -13.13 -6.03
C ASN A 99 -1.90 -14.43 -5.24
N ARG A 100 -0.77 -15.06 -4.91
CA ARG A 100 -0.76 -16.23 -4.01
C ARG A 100 -1.01 -15.85 -2.55
N ARG A 101 -0.74 -14.60 -2.20
CA ARG A 101 -0.88 -13.99 -0.87
C ARG A 101 -0.95 -12.46 -1.01
N PRO A 102 -1.43 -11.72 0.00
CA PRO A 102 -1.37 -10.26 -0.02
C PRO A 102 0.08 -9.78 -0.23
N ASP A 103 0.26 -8.94 -1.25
CA ASP A 103 1.53 -8.30 -1.60
C ASP A 103 1.37 -6.78 -1.46
N SER A 104 2.49 -6.06 -1.32
CA SER A 104 2.55 -4.60 -1.21
C SER A 104 1.85 -3.88 -2.36
N ILE A 105 1.81 -4.46 -3.56
CA ILE A 105 1.12 -3.89 -4.73
C ILE A 105 -0.40 -3.72 -4.53
N VAL A 106 -1.03 -4.50 -3.65
CA VAL A 106 -2.47 -4.38 -3.35
C VAL A 106 -2.73 -3.63 -2.04
N SER A 107 -1.72 -3.00 -1.45
CA SER A 107 -1.84 -2.36 -0.14
C SER A 107 -2.69 -1.10 -0.15
N LEU A 108 -2.68 -0.35 -1.26
CA LEU A 108 -3.49 0.86 -1.39
C LEU A 108 -4.97 0.53 -1.69
N ALA A 109 -5.20 -0.54 -2.44
CA ALA A 109 -6.52 -1.08 -2.79
C ALA A 109 -7.16 -1.91 -1.66
N CYS A 110 -6.69 -1.78 -0.42
CA CYS A 110 -7.24 -2.54 0.70
C CYS A 110 -8.32 -1.75 1.45
N GLN A 111 -9.30 -2.47 1.98
CA GLN A 111 -10.29 -1.90 2.90
C GLN A 111 -10.01 -2.34 4.33
N TYR A 112 -10.00 -1.37 5.24
CA TYR A 112 -9.86 -1.59 6.68
C TYR A 112 -11.23 -1.54 7.34
N GLN A 113 -11.58 -2.60 8.07
CA GLN A 113 -12.84 -2.69 8.81
C GLN A 113 -12.59 -2.91 10.29
N VAL A 114 -13.23 -2.08 11.11
CA VAL A 114 -13.32 -2.25 12.56
C VAL A 114 -14.48 -3.16 12.86
N THR A 115 -14.29 -4.13 13.74
CA THR A 115 -15.38 -5.01 14.16
C THR A 115 -16.00 -4.53 15.47
N THR A 116 -17.28 -4.85 15.68
CA THR A 116 -18.03 -4.61 16.92
C THR A 116 -18.59 -5.91 17.49
N LEU A 117 -18.85 -5.95 18.79
CA LEU A 117 -19.60 -7.05 19.44
C LEU A 117 -21.12 -6.83 19.36
N GLU A 118 -21.56 -5.63 19.00
CA GLU A 118 -22.96 -5.31 18.83
C GLU A 118 -23.46 -5.95 17.53
N LYS A 119 -24.47 -6.81 17.65
CA LYS A 119 -25.09 -7.47 16.50
C LYS A 119 -25.92 -6.44 15.72
N PRO A 120 -25.64 -6.21 14.42
CA PRO A 120 -26.52 -5.41 13.57
C PRO A 120 -27.95 -5.96 13.56
N SER A 121 -28.94 -5.07 13.58
CA SER A 121 -30.36 -5.47 13.65
C SER A 121 -30.83 -6.22 12.40
N GLU A 122 -30.14 -6.05 11.28
CA GLU A 122 -30.42 -6.71 10.00
C GLU A 122 -30.00 -8.18 9.99
N LEU A 123 -29.02 -8.57 10.81
CA LEU A 123 -28.63 -9.98 10.92
C LEU A 123 -29.70 -10.77 11.69
N LYS A 124 -30.29 -11.76 11.04
CA LYS A 124 -31.37 -12.58 11.60
C LYS A 124 -30.82 -13.73 12.41
N ASP A 125 -29.75 -14.37 11.96
CA ASP A 125 -29.18 -15.53 12.62
C ASP A 125 -27.64 -15.47 12.76
N LEU A 126 -27.08 -16.57 13.28
CA LEU A 126 -25.65 -16.81 13.36
C LEU A 126 -25.41 -18.32 13.17
N PRO A 127 -24.25 -18.74 12.63
CA PRO A 127 -23.95 -20.16 12.50
C PRO A 127 -23.99 -20.87 13.86
N ALA A 128 -24.53 -22.09 13.89
CA ALA A 128 -24.77 -22.83 15.14
C ALA A 128 -23.51 -23.04 16.01
N ASP A 129 -22.30 -23.02 15.43
CA ASP A 129 -21.03 -23.18 16.14
C ASP A 129 -20.38 -21.87 16.61
N ALA A 130 -21.03 -20.72 16.35
CA ALA A 130 -20.60 -19.41 16.81
C ALA A 130 -20.65 -19.31 18.35
N PRO A 131 -19.66 -18.65 19.00
CA PRO A 131 -19.71 -18.33 20.42
C PRO A 131 -20.75 -17.22 20.70
N ARG A 132 -20.87 -16.81 21.97
CA ARG A 132 -21.68 -15.62 22.32
C ARG A 132 -21.03 -14.33 21.81
N ASP A 133 -19.71 -14.22 21.93
CA ASP A 133 -18.95 -13.04 21.51
C ASP A 133 -18.51 -13.17 20.04
N VAL A 134 -19.41 -12.82 19.13
CA VAL A 134 -19.15 -12.77 17.69
C VAL A 134 -18.73 -11.36 17.30
N MET A 135 -17.73 -11.25 16.43
CA MET A 135 -17.31 -9.96 15.89
C MET A 135 -18.08 -9.70 14.60
N HIS A 136 -18.85 -8.63 14.58
CA HIS A 136 -19.63 -8.14 13.45
C HIS A 136 -18.90 -7.00 12.75
N PHE A 137 -19.10 -6.86 11.45
CA PHE A 137 -18.57 -5.74 10.68
C PHE A 137 -19.40 -5.53 9.41
N VAL A 138 -19.17 -4.38 8.78
CA VAL A 138 -19.69 -4.06 7.45
C VAL A 138 -18.49 -3.84 6.53
N VAL A 139 -18.56 -4.34 5.31
CA VAL A 139 -17.52 -4.16 4.29
C VAL A 139 -18.18 -3.78 2.97
N ARG A 140 -17.56 -2.87 2.21
CA ARG A 140 -18.15 -2.39 0.96
C ARG A 140 -17.67 -3.25 -0.22
N PHE A 141 -18.62 -3.73 -1.01
CA PHE A 141 -18.39 -4.42 -2.28
C PHE A 141 -19.10 -3.61 -3.37
N GLY A 142 -18.33 -2.78 -4.07
CA GLY A 142 -18.85 -1.77 -4.98
C GLY A 142 -19.69 -0.73 -4.28
N HIS A 143 -20.97 -0.68 -4.62
CA HIS A 143 -21.93 0.25 -4.04
C HIS A 143 -22.77 -0.36 -2.91
N LYS A 144 -22.59 -1.66 -2.61
CA LYS A 144 -23.33 -2.39 -1.57
C LYS A 144 -22.47 -2.58 -0.32
N ASP A 145 -23.08 -2.31 0.82
CA ASP A 145 -22.52 -2.63 2.13
C ASP A 145 -22.93 -4.07 2.50
N ILE A 146 -21.93 -4.92 2.72
CA ILE A 146 -22.09 -6.34 3.03
C ILE A 146 -21.85 -6.55 4.52
N ARG A 147 -22.83 -7.12 5.22
CA ARG A 147 -22.66 -7.51 6.62
C ARG A 147 -21.82 -8.78 6.70
N GLY A 148 -20.98 -8.87 7.72
CA GLY A 148 -20.17 -10.06 7.94
C GLY A 148 -19.93 -10.35 9.40
N VAL A 149 -19.57 -11.62 9.65
CA VAL A 149 -19.21 -12.09 10.99
C VAL A 149 -17.89 -12.85 10.95
N THR A 150 -17.05 -12.62 11.95
CA THR A 150 -15.83 -13.39 12.18
C THR A 150 -15.77 -13.87 13.63
N TYR A 151 -15.42 -15.13 13.83
CA TYR A 151 -15.35 -15.68 15.19
C TYR A 151 -14.45 -16.91 15.25
N ARG A 152 -14.08 -17.30 16.48
CA ARG A 152 -13.47 -18.60 16.75
C ARG A 152 -14.55 -19.62 17.13
N SER A 153 -14.66 -20.68 16.33
CA SER A 153 -15.66 -21.73 16.54
C SER A 153 -15.57 -22.35 17.93
N ARG A 154 -16.73 -22.69 18.52
CA ARG A 154 -16.83 -23.48 19.75
C ARG A 154 -16.42 -24.94 19.53
N ARG A 155 -16.60 -25.46 18.31
CA ARG A 155 -16.29 -26.85 17.94
C ARG A 155 -14.78 -27.02 17.77
N ARG A 156 -14.21 -28.11 18.31
CA ARG A 156 -12.79 -28.44 18.07
C ARG A 156 -12.58 -28.73 16.57
N PRO A 157 -11.49 -28.23 15.94
CA PRO A 157 -10.29 -27.64 16.55
C PRO A 157 -10.31 -26.11 16.75
N ARG A 158 -11.48 -25.48 16.98
CA ARG A 158 -11.65 -24.04 17.24
C ARG A 158 -11.08 -23.16 16.14
N LYS A 159 -11.46 -23.48 14.91
CA LYS A 159 -11.08 -22.74 13.69
C LYS A 159 -11.61 -21.30 13.74
N VAL A 160 -10.87 -20.36 13.17
CA VAL A 160 -11.34 -18.99 12.95
C VAL A 160 -12.09 -18.97 11.63
N LYS A 161 -13.34 -18.48 11.66
CA LYS A 161 -14.29 -18.51 10.54
C LYS A 161 -14.73 -17.09 10.19
N LEU A 162 -15.09 -16.91 8.93
CA LEU A 162 -15.60 -15.68 8.32
C LEU A 162 -16.82 -16.05 7.46
N TYR A 163 -17.90 -15.29 7.61
CA TYR A 163 -19.10 -15.36 6.76
C TYR A 163 -19.42 -13.93 6.30
N LEU A 164 -19.97 -13.83 5.10
CA LEU A 164 -20.39 -12.58 4.46
C LEU A 164 -21.81 -12.80 3.94
N ASP A 165 -22.72 -11.93 4.30
CA ASP A 165 -24.13 -11.90 3.86
C ASP A 165 -24.20 -11.27 2.46
N MET A 166 -23.90 -12.08 1.44
CA MET A 166 -23.71 -11.61 0.08
C MET A 166 -25.04 -11.24 -0.59
N ASP A 167 -26.11 -11.97 -0.26
CA ASP A 167 -27.46 -11.67 -0.76
C ASP A 167 -28.22 -10.63 0.07
N ASP A 168 -27.73 -10.27 1.27
CA ASP A 168 -28.27 -9.24 2.17
C ASP A 168 -29.67 -9.61 2.69
N ASP A 169 -29.88 -10.90 2.94
CA ASP A 169 -31.11 -11.42 3.52
C ASP A 169 -31.04 -11.55 5.05
N GLY A 170 -29.86 -11.35 5.64
CA GLY A 170 -29.58 -11.38 7.08
C GLY A 170 -29.24 -12.77 7.64
N TRP A 171 -29.26 -13.83 6.84
CA TRP A 171 -29.09 -15.22 7.27
C TRP A 171 -27.67 -15.74 7.06
N VAL A 172 -26.68 -15.16 7.74
CA VAL A 172 -25.26 -15.53 7.61
C VAL A 172 -24.91 -17.01 7.89
N SER A 173 -25.84 -17.84 8.39
CA SER A 173 -25.58 -19.26 8.61
C SER A 173 -25.69 -20.14 7.35
N ASP A 174 -26.44 -19.72 6.33
CA ASP A 174 -26.49 -20.41 5.04
C ASP A 174 -25.34 -20.01 4.10
N GLU A 175 -24.71 -18.88 4.44
CA GLU A 175 -23.61 -18.32 3.69
C GLU A 175 -22.35 -19.19 3.67
N LYS A 176 -21.54 -18.95 2.63
CA LYS A 176 -20.29 -19.67 2.45
C LYS A 176 -19.30 -19.39 3.60
N CYS A 177 -18.99 -20.42 4.36
CA CYS A 177 -17.98 -20.38 5.42
C CYS A 177 -16.55 -20.31 4.87
N PHE A 178 -15.83 -19.23 5.19
CA PHE A 178 -14.39 -19.12 4.96
C PHE A 178 -13.61 -19.45 6.23
N VAL A 179 -12.59 -20.31 6.11
CA VAL A 179 -11.77 -20.75 7.25
C VAL A 179 -10.37 -20.16 7.15
N ALA A 180 -9.93 -19.48 8.21
CA ALA A 180 -8.60 -18.89 8.21
C ALA A 180 -7.48 -19.90 8.45
N LYS A 181 -6.32 -19.62 7.86
CA LYS A 181 -5.04 -20.22 8.22
C LYS A 181 -4.35 -19.33 9.26
N ALA A 182 -3.85 -19.93 10.33
CA ALA A 182 -3.01 -19.22 11.29
C ALA A 182 -1.63 -18.97 10.67
N VAL A 183 -1.17 -17.72 10.70
CA VAL A 183 0.16 -17.34 10.24
C VAL A 183 0.95 -16.80 11.43
N ARG A 184 2.06 -17.46 11.73
CA ARG A 184 3.00 -17.06 12.79
C ARG A 184 4.22 -16.41 12.14
N LYS A 185 4.57 -15.19 12.57
CA LYS A 185 5.84 -14.54 12.19
C LYS A 185 6.69 -14.37 13.43
N TYR A 186 7.98 -14.68 13.33
CA TYR A 186 8.91 -14.75 14.48
C TYR A 186 9.70 -13.46 14.72
N ARG A 187 9.54 -12.42 13.90
CA ARG A 187 10.58 -11.38 13.77
C ARG A 187 10.73 -10.42 14.97
N PHE A 188 9.74 -10.29 15.86
CA PHE A 188 9.78 -9.40 17.05
C PHE A 188 8.93 -9.90 18.23
N GLY A 189 8.86 -11.22 18.42
CA GLY A 189 7.93 -11.87 19.35
C GLY A 189 6.84 -12.66 18.61
N TRP A 190 6.07 -13.45 19.36
CA TRP A 190 5.04 -14.34 18.81
C TRP A 190 3.78 -13.55 18.41
N PHE A 191 3.81 -12.89 17.25
CA PHE A 191 2.60 -12.32 16.66
C PHE A 191 1.94 -13.37 15.76
N GLN A 192 0.76 -13.84 16.19
CA GLN A 192 -0.11 -14.69 15.39
C GLN A 192 -1.23 -13.84 14.79
N TYR A 193 -1.39 -13.91 13.48
CA TYR A 193 -2.56 -13.39 12.77
C TYR A 193 -3.24 -14.52 12.00
N TYR A 194 -4.46 -14.26 11.54
CA TYR A 194 -5.25 -15.20 10.75
C TYR A 194 -5.44 -14.63 9.36
N MET A 195 -5.32 -15.49 8.35
CA MET A 195 -5.49 -15.14 6.94
C MET A 195 -6.58 -16.01 6.33
N PHE A 196 -7.60 -15.38 5.77
CA PHE A 196 -8.61 -16.02 4.94
C PHE A 196 -8.22 -15.86 3.46
N GLY A 197 -8.51 -16.89 2.68
CA GLY A 197 -8.50 -16.81 1.23
C GLY A 197 -7.39 -17.57 0.48
N PRO A 198 -7.34 -17.44 -0.86
CA PRO A 198 -8.17 -16.52 -1.64
C PRO A 198 -9.66 -16.89 -1.56
N CYS A 199 -10.47 -15.95 -1.10
CA CYS A 199 -11.93 -16.02 -1.10
C CYS A 199 -12.41 -15.68 -2.52
N SER A 200 -13.60 -16.16 -2.86
CA SER A 200 -14.23 -15.89 -4.15
C SER A 200 -15.72 -15.75 -3.92
N VAL A 201 -16.26 -14.61 -4.34
CA VAL A 201 -17.69 -14.29 -4.30
C VAL A 201 -18.13 -13.81 -5.69
N LYS A 202 -19.42 -13.94 -5.97
CA LYS A 202 -19.99 -13.33 -7.18
C LYS A 202 -20.14 -11.82 -6.93
N PRO A 203 -19.92 -10.98 -7.94
CA PRO A 203 -20.29 -9.58 -7.88
C PRO A 203 -21.76 -9.42 -7.52
N VAL A 204 -22.05 -8.41 -6.72
CA VAL A 204 -23.42 -8.01 -6.40
C VAL A 204 -24.10 -7.50 -7.67
N ASP A 205 -23.35 -6.79 -8.50
CA ASP A 205 -23.80 -6.27 -9.79
C ASP A 205 -23.65 -7.31 -10.90
N ALA A 206 -24.78 -7.71 -11.50
CA ALA A 206 -24.86 -8.78 -12.51
C ALA A 206 -24.04 -8.52 -13.79
N ASP A 207 -23.58 -7.29 -14.01
CA ASP A 207 -22.84 -6.89 -15.21
C ASP A 207 -21.39 -7.41 -15.21
N SER A 208 -20.78 -7.65 -14.04
CA SER A 208 -19.44 -8.22 -13.99
C SER A 208 -19.49 -9.75 -14.08
N LYS A 209 -18.90 -10.29 -15.14
CA LYS A 209 -18.83 -11.75 -15.39
C LYS A 209 -17.78 -12.45 -14.53
N SER A 210 -16.89 -11.71 -13.88
CA SER A 210 -15.78 -12.27 -13.11
C SER A 210 -16.07 -12.30 -11.62
N ASN A 211 -15.80 -13.43 -10.99
CA ASN A 211 -15.84 -13.51 -9.52
C ASN A 211 -14.82 -12.55 -8.90
N ILE A 212 -15.24 -11.82 -7.88
CA ILE A 212 -14.35 -11.02 -7.05
C ILE A 212 -13.55 -11.97 -6.17
N ARG A 213 -12.23 -11.78 -6.15
CA ARG A 213 -11.32 -12.60 -5.34
C ARG A 213 -10.52 -11.73 -4.39
N PHE A 214 -10.48 -12.12 -3.13
CA PHE A 214 -9.83 -11.33 -2.07
C PHE A 214 -9.20 -12.21 -0.99
N PHE A 215 -8.33 -11.62 -0.19
CA PHE A 215 -7.83 -12.16 1.06
C PHE A 215 -8.36 -11.31 2.21
N VAL A 216 -8.47 -11.89 3.40
CA VAL A 216 -8.78 -11.12 4.62
C VAL A 216 -7.73 -11.43 5.67
N LYS A 217 -7.10 -10.40 6.21
CA LYS A 217 -6.16 -10.52 7.32
C LYS A 217 -6.83 -10.03 8.60
N THR A 218 -6.64 -10.75 9.70
CA THR A 218 -7.12 -10.31 11.01
C THR A 218 -6.18 -10.60 12.17
N HIS A 219 -6.15 -9.67 13.11
CA HIS A 219 -5.51 -9.82 14.41
C HIS A 219 -6.61 -10.08 15.46
N GLN A 220 -6.78 -11.34 15.84
CA GLN A 220 -7.78 -11.78 16.83
C GLN A 220 -9.25 -11.46 16.50
N GLY A 221 -9.58 -11.15 15.24
CA GLY A 221 -10.95 -10.83 14.83
C GLY A 221 -11.37 -9.38 15.08
N ARG A 222 -10.55 -8.53 15.71
CA ARG A 222 -10.91 -7.15 16.09
C ARG A 222 -10.82 -6.13 14.94
N GLN A 223 -9.97 -6.44 13.97
CA GLN A 223 -9.67 -5.61 12.82
C GLN A 223 -9.52 -6.52 11.62
N LEU A 224 -10.12 -6.13 10.51
CA LEU A 224 -10.06 -6.84 9.24
C LEU A 224 -9.41 -5.94 8.19
N LEU A 225 -8.53 -6.53 7.39
CA LEU A 225 -7.98 -5.90 6.19
C LEU A 225 -8.32 -6.80 5.01
N PHE A 226 -9.15 -6.28 4.10
CA PHE A 226 -9.53 -6.95 2.86
C PHE A 226 -8.56 -6.54 1.76
N PHE A 227 -7.98 -7.50 1.06
CA PHE A 227 -7.01 -7.28 -0.02
C PHE A 227 -7.49 -7.95 -1.30
N PRO A 228 -7.37 -7.30 -2.46
CA PRO A 228 -7.54 -7.95 -3.75
C PRO A 228 -6.61 -9.15 -3.92
N ALA A 229 -7.14 -10.27 -4.43
CA ALA A 229 -6.38 -11.50 -4.66
C ALA A 229 -5.73 -11.56 -6.04
N GLY A 230 -5.67 -10.44 -6.76
CA GLY A 230 -4.99 -10.30 -8.04
C GLY A 230 -5.08 -8.87 -8.55
N TYR A 231 -4.53 -8.66 -9.73
CA TYR A 231 -4.52 -7.38 -10.43
C TYR A 231 -4.31 -7.62 -11.93
N HIS A 232 -4.59 -6.62 -12.75
CA HIS A 232 -4.30 -6.65 -14.18
C HIS A 232 -2.96 -5.96 -14.45
N VAL A 233 -2.10 -6.57 -15.27
CA VAL A 233 -0.76 -6.05 -15.58
C VAL A 233 -0.46 -6.14 -17.07
N GLY A 234 0.27 -5.16 -17.59
CA GLY A 234 0.75 -5.13 -18.96
C GLY A 234 1.98 -4.24 -19.10
N MET A 235 2.40 -4.05 -20.34
CA MET A 235 3.56 -3.22 -20.68
C MET A 235 3.13 -2.17 -21.70
N VAL A 236 3.39 -0.90 -21.39
CA VAL A 236 3.05 0.23 -22.24
C VAL A 236 4.32 0.95 -22.69
N ARG A 237 4.33 1.39 -23.95
CA ARG A 237 5.40 2.23 -24.48
C ARG A 237 5.00 3.69 -24.37
N LEU A 238 5.83 4.52 -23.72
CA LEU A 238 5.66 5.97 -23.65
C LEU A 238 6.95 6.62 -24.14
N GLY A 239 6.89 7.29 -25.30
CA GLY A 239 8.07 7.78 -25.98
C GLY A 239 9.06 6.66 -26.32
N LYS A 240 10.30 6.77 -25.82
CA LYS A 240 11.36 5.77 -26.07
C LYS A 240 11.37 4.63 -25.04
N ASN A 241 10.62 4.77 -23.95
CA ASN A 241 10.70 3.91 -22.79
C ASN A 241 9.50 2.96 -22.73
N PHE A 242 9.72 1.80 -22.09
CA PHE A 242 8.68 0.83 -21.79
C PHE A 242 8.47 0.79 -20.28
N TYR A 243 7.22 0.78 -19.85
CA TYR A 243 6.84 0.76 -18.44
C TYR A 243 5.93 -0.43 -18.18
N ASN A 244 6.21 -1.19 -17.12
CA ASN A 244 5.23 -2.09 -16.57
C ASN A 244 4.13 -1.26 -15.91
N VAL A 245 2.89 -1.64 -16.13
CA VAL A 245 1.71 -0.93 -15.62
C VAL A 245 0.68 -1.93 -15.13
N GLY A 246 -0.12 -1.53 -14.15
CA GLY A 246 -1.20 -2.35 -13.67
C GLY A 246 -2.33 -1.57 -13.01
N VAL A 247 -3.45 -2.26 -12.84
CA VAL A 247 -4.64 -1.75 -12.17
C VAL A 247 -5.17 -2.80 -11.19
N ILE A 248 -5.66 -2.32 -10.05
CA ILE A 248 -6.14 -3.14 -8.94
C ILE A 248 -7.53 -2.65 -8.53
N ASP A 249 -8.51 -3.54 -8.54
CA ASP A 249 -9.86 -3.32 -8.01
C ASP A 249 -9.79 -3.05 -6.51
N GLY A 250 -10.11 -1.84 -6.07
CA GLY A 250 -10.00 -1.40 -4.68
C GLY A 250 -11.31 -1.34 -3.91
N ASN A 251 -12.45 -1.31 -4.63
CA ASN A 251 -13.78 -1.29 -4.03
C ASN A 251 -14.49 -2.66 -4.09
N PHE A 252 -13.86 -3.68 -4.67
CA PHE A 252 -14.37 -5.04 -4.82
C PHE A 252 -15.68 -5.11 -5.62
N ASP A 253 -15.80 -4.36 -6.72
CA ASP A 253 -16.95 -4.47 -7.64
C ASP A 253 -16.65 -5.32 -8.89
N GLY A 254 -15.41 -5.77 -9.05
CA GLY A 254 -14.97 -6.52 -10.23
C GLY A 254 -14.82 -5.64 -11.47
N ARG A 255 -14.84 -4.32 -11.31
CA ARG A 255 -14.43 -3.31 -12.29
C ARG A 255 -13.10 -2.69 -11.88
N TYR A 256 -12.54 -1.89 -12.78
CA TYR A 256 -11.21 -1.29 -12.64
C TYR A 256 -11.19 0.19 -13.08
N ASP A 257 -12.36 0.83 -13.07
CA ASP A 257 -12.60 2.20 -13.51
C ASP A 257 -13.10 3.15 -12.42
N LYS A 258 -13.05 2.76 -11.14
CA LYS A 258 -13.41 3.63 -10.03
C LYS A 258 -12.29 4.63 -9.76
N ILE A 259 -12.49 5.86 -10.24
CA ILE A 259 -11.57 6.98 -10.08
C ILE A 259 -11.66 7.56 -8.66
N LEU A 260 -10.52 8.00 -8.14
CA LEU A 260 -10.38 8.78 -6.90
C LEU A 260 -11.35 9.97 -6.89
N SER A 261 -12.07 10.11 -5.77
CA SER A 261 -12.87 11.31 -5.49
C SER A 261 -12.18 12.14 -4.41
N VAL A 262 -12.01 13.44 -4.68
CA VAL A 262 -11.49 14.42 -3.72
C VAL A 262 -12.53 15.50 -3.43
N PRO A 263 -12.64 16.00 -2.18
CA PRO A 263 -11.79 15.70 -1.03
C PRO A 263 -12.09 14.34 -0.42
N MET A 264 -11.11 13.78 0.27
CA MET A 264 -11.29 12.55 1.01
C MET A 264 -11.88 12.80 2.40
N GLU A 265 -12.90 12.03 2.78
CA GLU A 265 -13.51 12.09 4.11
C GLU A 265 -12.61 11.42 5.17
N ASN A 266 -11.53 12.09 5.60
CA ASN A 266 -10.62 11.68 6.69
C ASN A 266 -10.06 10.24 6.63
N SER A 267 -10.29 9.52 5.54
CA SER A 267 -9.81 8.17 5.30
C SER A 267 -8.40 8.21 4.74
N ARG A 268 -7.59 7.20 5.07
CA ARG A 268 -6.30 6.96 4.38
C ARG A 268 -6.44 6.02 3.20
N HIS A 269 -7.61 5.42 3.03
CA HIS A 269 -7.95 4.53 1.94
C HIS A 269 -8.81 5.31 0.95
N PRO A 270 -8.43 5.36 -0.34
CA PRO A 270 -9.07 6.24 -1.32
C PRO A 270 -10.48 5.86 -1.73
N ASP A 271 -10.98 4.68 -1.32
CA ASP A 271 -12.25 4.10 -1.76
C ASP A 271 -12.41 4.12 -3.29
N CYS A 272 -11.30 3.80 -3.97
CA CYS A 272 -11.20 3.76 -5.41
C CYS A 272 -10.22 2.67 -5.83
N ASP A 273 -10.11 2.44 -7.13
CA ASP A 273 -9.13 1.50 -7.67
C ASP A 273 -7.72 2.05 -7.50
N SER A 274 -6.71 1.20 -7.69
CA SER A 274 -5.31 1.62 -7.65
C SER A 274 -4.65 1.43 -9.00
N PHE A 275 -3.74 2.34 -9.33
CA PHE A 275 -2.89 2.28 -10.51
C PHE A 275 -1.44 2.10 -10.08
N VAL A 276 -0.67 1.34 -10.85
CA VAL A 276 0.75 1.12 -10.59
C VAL A 276 1.54 1.27 -11.87
N ILE A 277 2.71 1.90 -11.79
CA ILE A 277 3.63 2.07 -12.93
C ILE A 277 5.07 1.97 -12.45
N ASP A 278 5.83 1.06 -13.06
CA ASP A 278 7.27 0.82 -12.84
C ASP A 278 8.07 1.99 -13.43
N ARG A 279 8.21 3.07 -12.65
CA ARG A 279 8.81 4.34 -13.08
C ARG A 279 10.32 4.25 -13.18
N ASN A 280 10.95 3.42 -12.34
CA ASN A 280 12.39 3.25 -12.35
C ASN A 280 12.86 2.15 -13.32
N GLN A 281 11.92 1.46 -13.98
CA GLN A 281 12.16 0.45 -15.02
C GLN A 281 12.99 -0.74 -14.51
N ASN A 282 12.85 -1.09 -13.23
CA ASN A 282 13.58 -2.20 -12.63
C ASN A 282 12.87 -3.56 -12.82
N GLY A 283 11.70 -3.58 -13.49
CA GLY A 283 10.92 -4.78 -13.77
C GLY A 283 10.05 -5.24 -12.59
N LYS A 284 10.04 -4.50 -11.48
CA LYS A 284 9.24 -4.75 -10.28
C LYS A 284 8.45 -3.49 -9.95
N PHE A 285 7.47 -3.65 -9.06
CA PHE A 285 6.70 -2.53 -8.55
C PHE A 285 7.14 -2.19 -7.12
N ASP A 286 7.72 -1.01 -6.93
CA ASP A 286 8.18 -0.52 -5.64
C ASP A 286 7.01 0.08 -4.83
N CYS A 287 6.31 -0.78 -4.09
CA CYS A 287 5.08 -0.43 -3.35
C CYS A 287 5.23 -0.46 -1.82
N LYS A 288 6.46 -0.51 -1.29
CA LYS A 288 6.71 -0.69 0.15
C LYS A 288 6.16 0.42 1.03
N ASP A 289 6.20 1.65 0.52
CA ASP A 289 5.74 2.84 1.22
C ASP A 289 4.88 3.65 0.27
N VAL A 290 3.56 3.47 0.35
CA VAL A 290 2.57 4.19 -0.46
C VAL A 290 2.58 5.70 -0.22
N TYR A 291 3.23 6.16 0.86
CA TYR A 291 3.37 7.57 1.20
C TYR A 291 4.77 8.12 0.91
N SER A 292 5.62 7.34 0.21
CA SER A 292 6.95 7.75 -0.23
C SER A 292 6.95 8.26 -1.66
N GLN A 293 7.81 9.23 -1.96
CA GLN A 293 8.01 9.76 -3.31
C GLN A 293 8.47 8.71 -4.34
N PHE A 294 8.98 7.59 -3.85
CA PHE A 294 9.43 6.47 -4.66
C PHE A 294 8.33 5.42 -4.87
N SER A 295 7.14 5.62 -4.30
CA SER A 295 6.04 4.69 -4.50
C SER A 295 5.58 4.70 -5.95
N GLU A 296 5.48 3.51 -6.50
CA GLU A 296 4.93 3.27 -7.83
C GLU A 296 3.44 2.99 -7.80
N LEU A 297 2.87 2.79 -6.61
CA LEU A 297 1.45 2.57 -6.36
C LEU A 297 0.75 3.88 -6.00
N MET A 298 -0.36 4.17 -6.66
CA MET A 298 -1.15 5.40 -6.49
C MET A 298 -2.65 5.10 -6.64
N PRO A 299 -3.54 5.95 -6.12
CA PRO A 299 -4.96 5.79 -6.37
C PRO A 299 -5.21 5.99 -7.86
N PHE A 300 -6.16 5.25 -8.41
CA PHE A 300 -6.57 5.39 -9.79
C PHE A 300 -7.19 6.78 -9.97
N SER A 301 -6.65 7.55 -10.90
CA SER A 301 -7.03 8.95 -11.13
C SER A 301 -7.07 9.21 -12.64
N LYS A 302 -7.55 10.38 -13.04
CA LYS A 302 -7.71 10.71 -14.47
C LYS A 302 -6.38 10.86 -15.20
N MET A 303 -5.32 11.23 -14.49
CA MET A 303 -4.01 11.49 -15.08
C MET A 303 -2.86 10.96 -14.22
N VAL A 304 -1.76 10.60 -14.87
CA VAL A 304 -0.48 10.27 -14.22
C VAL A 304 0.64 11.09 -14.84
N LYS A 305 1.53 11.61 -13.99
CA LYS A 305 2.81 12.17 -14.44
C LYS A 305 3.84 11.05 -14.58
N VAL A 306 4.40 10.91 -15.77
CA VAL A 306 5.53 10.01 -16.06
C VAL A 306 6.66 10.88 -16.59
N GLU A 307 7.80 10.87 -15.89
CA GLU A 307 8.88 11.83 -16.09
C GLU A 307 8.34 13.27 -15.98
N ASP A 308 8.45 14.07 -17.05
CA ASP A 308 7.93 15.44 -17.14
C ASP A 308 6.67 15.58 -17.99
N THR A 309 6.06 14.47 -18.39
CA THR A 309 4.85 14.47 -19.21
C THR A 309 3.64 13.96 -18.43
N ASN A 310 2.51 14.65 -18.55
CA ASN A 310 1.23 14.19 -18.03
C ASN A 310 0.52 13.34 -19.08
N TYR A 311 -0.07 12.24 -18.63
CA TYR A 311 -0.86 11.34 -19.46
C TYR A 311 -2.25 11.19 -18.84
N ARG A 312 -3.31 11.30 -19.66
CA ARG A 312 -4.65 10.83 -19.30
C ARG A 312 -4.65 9.31 -19.26
N ILE A 313 -5.31 8.74 -18.26
CA ILE A 313 -5.45 7.29 -18.09
C ILE A 313 -6.87 6.89 -18.49
N ASP A 314 -6.99 6.02 -19.48
CA ASP A 314 -8.26 5.41 -19.88
C ASP A 314 -8.12 3.88 -19.75
N ILE A 315 -8.94 3.28 -18.89
CA ILE A 315 -8.94 1.84 -18.59
C ILE A 315 -10.30 1.27 -18.98
N ALA A 316 -10.31 0.11 -19.64
CA ALA A 316 -11.57 -0.62 -19.84
C ALA A 316 -12.13 -1.06 -18.49
N SER A 317 -13.44 -0.95 -18.29
CA SER A 317 -14.05 -1.26 -16.99
C SER A 317 -13.76 -2.68 -16.47
N ASP A 318 -13.50 -3.64 -17.36
CA ASP A 318 -13.10 -5.02 -17.02
C ASP A 318 -11.59 -5.19 -16.75
N GLY A 319 -10.83 -4.10 -16.76
CA GLY A 319 -9.38 -4.07 -16.58
C GLY A 319 -8.59 -4.71 -17.71
N SER A 320 -9.18 -5.01 -18.87
CA SER A 320 -8.51 -5.78 -19.94
C SER A 320 -7.59 -4.96 -20.84
N SER A 321 -7.77 -3.64 -20.89
CA SER A 321 -6.95 -2.74 -21.70
C SER A 321 -6.72 -1.41 -21.02
N LEU A 322 -5.58 -0.79 -21.35
CA LEU A 322 -5.15 0.51 -20.87
C LEU A 322 -4.66 1.36 -22.04
N GLU A 323 -5.04 2.63 -22.01
CA GLU A 323 -4.53 3.67 -22.88
C GLU A 323 -4.03 4.87 -22.05
N LEU A 324 -2.84 5.34 -22.39
CA LEU A 324 -2.19 6.51 -21.81
C LEU A 324 -1.98 7.55 -22.91
N MET A 325 -2.72 8.66 -22.86
CA MET A 325 -2.66 9.73 -23.85
C MET A 325 -1.94 10.95 -23.30
N LYS A 326 -0.92 11.44 -23.99
CA LYS A 326 -0.23 12.68 -23.60
C LYS A 326 -1.22 13.85 -23.54
N VAL A 327 -1.20 14.58 -22.43
CA VAL A 327 -2.04 15.77 -22.22
C VAL A 327 -1.20 16.94 -21.68
N ALA A 328 -1.62 18.15 -22.04
CA ALA A 328 -1.09 19.38 -21.47
C ALA A 328 -2.20 19.98 -20.58
N PRO A 329 -2.26 19.63 -19.28
CA PRO A 329 -3.26 20.21 -18.41
C PRO A 329 -3.01 21.71 -18.28
N GLU A 330 -4.07 22.45 -17.97
CA GLU A 330 -3.89 23.81 -17.46
C GLU A 330 -3.21 23.75 -16.10
N PHE A 331 -2.45 24.79 -15.76
CA PHE A 331 -1.68 24.83 -14.52
C PHE A 331 -2.04 26.07 -13.71
N GLY A 332 -2.04 25.93 -12.39
CA GLY A 332 -1.96 27.05 -11.46
C GLY A 332 -0.73 26.92 -10.56
N THR A 333 -0.71 27.72 -9.49
CA THR A 333 0.39 27.75 -8.53
C THR A 333 -0.13 27.49 -7.12
N LEU A 334 0.48 26.55 -6.40
CA LEU A 334 0.31 26.39 -4.96
C LEU A 334 1.44 27.11 -4.23
N ASP A 335 1.10 28.03 -3.33
CA ASP A 335 2.02 28.66 -2.39
C ASP A 335 1.59 28.33 -0.96
N VAL A 336 2.36 27.50 -0.26
CA VAL A 336 2.03 27.11 1.12
C VAL A 336 2.73 27.97 2.17
N GLY A 337 3.48 28.99 1.75
CA GLY A 337 4.42 29.68 2.64
C GLY A 337 5.52 28.75 3.17
N GLY A 338 6.29 29.20 4.16
CA GLY A 338 7.30 28.40 4.84
C GLY A 338 8.60 28.15 4.06
N GLU A 339 9.44 27.25 4.58
CA GLU A 339 10.75 26.87 4.02
C GLU A 339 10.92 25.36 4.18
N ASN A 340 11.56 24.70 3.21
CA ASN A 340 11.90 23.26 3.21
C ASN A 340 10.74 22.35 3.61
N ILE A 341 9.76 22.29 2.73
CA ILE A 341 8.51 21.56 2.95
C ILE A 341 8.54 20.28 2.14
N LYS A 342 8.00 19.20 2.70
CA LYS A 342 7.58 18.03 1.92
C LYS A 342 6.06 17.91 2.01
N LEU A 343 5.39 17.73 0.87
CA LEU A 343 3.96 17.48 0.78
C LEU A 343 3.72 16.23 -0.06
N LEU A 344 2.79 15.40 0.40
CA LEU A 344 2.15 14.38 -0.42
C LEU A 344 0.71 14.81 -0.69
N LEU A 345 0.39 15.00 -1.97
CA LEU A 345 -0.92 15.40 -2.44
C LEU A 345 -1.54 14.31 -3.31
N TRP A 346 -2.87 14.19 -3.22
CA TRP A 346 -3.71 13.45 -4.15
C TRP A 346 -4.67 14.41 -4.86
N SER A 347 -4.95 14.11 -6.14
CA SER A 347 -5.84 14.87 -7.03
C SER A 347 -6.23 14.03 -8.24
N ASP A 348 -6.92 14.63 -9.21
CA ASP A 348 -7.16 14.06 -10.55
C ASP A 348 -5.85 13.70 -11.31
N ALA A 349 -4.70 14.22 -10.90
CA ALA A 349 -3.38 13.91 -11.45
C ALA A 349 -2.53 12.99 -10.55
N ALA A 350 -3.18 12.02 -9.90
CA ALA A 350 -2.60 11.02 -9.01
C ALA A 350 -1.80 11.63 -7.83
N ASN A 351 -0.78 10.89 -7.39
CA ASN A 351 0.16 11.30 -6.35
C ASN A 351 1.09 12.41 -6.86
N GLN A 352 1.17 13.52 -6.14
CA GLN A 352 2.27 14.47 -6.27
C GLN A 352 3.08 14.58 -4.98
N PHE A 353 4.39 14.45 -5.14
CA PHE A 353 5.36 14.66 -4.08
C PHE A 353 6.07 15.98 -4.32
N LEU A 354 5.84 16.93 -3.43
CA LEU A 354 6.47 18.23 -3.48
C LEU A 354 7.54 18.25 -2.40
N SER A 355 8.78 18.57 -2.77
CA SER A 355 9.85 18.75 -1.80
C SER A 355 10.75 19.90 -2.22
N GLY A 356 11.22 20.68 -1.26
CA GLY A 356 12.24 21.70 -1.50
C GLY A 356 12.06 22.98 -0.69
N SER A 357 13.00 23.90 -0.88
CA SER A 357 12.99 25.25 -0.31
C SER A 357 12.10 26.22 -1.08
N VAL A 358 11.67 25.85 -2.28
CA VAL A 358 10.79 26.66 -3.13
C VAL A 358 9.42 26.73 -2.47
N ARG A 359 8.87 27.94 -2.34
CA ARG A 359 7.56 28.18 -1.71
C ARG A 359 6.38 27.92 -2.64
N GLN A 360 6.65 27.83 -3.94
CA GLN A 360 5.67 27.82 -5.00
C GLN A 360 5.88 26.59 -5.89
N TRP A 361 4.82 25.84 -6.11
CA TRP A 361 4.80 24.72 -7.04
C TRP A 361 3.78 24.96 -8.12
N ARG A 362 4.21 24.76 -9.36
CA ARG A 362 3.31 24.73 -10.51
C ARG A 362 2.68 23.34 -10.60
N LEU A 363 1.36 23.28 -10.50
CA LEU A 363 0.58 22.04 -10.45
C LEU A 363 -0.56 22.10 -11.47
N PRO A 364 -1.03 20.96 -11.99
CA PRO A 364 -2.27 20.92 -12.77
C PRO A 364 -3.40 21.65 -12.04
N ALA A 365 -4.28 22.31 -12.80
CA ALA A 365 -5.50 22.85 -12.21
C ALA A 365 -6.39 21.69 -11.75
N GLY A 366 -7.07 21.87 -10.61
CA GLY A 366 -7.94 20.85 -10.04
C GLY A 366 -8.09 20.94 -8.53
N ARG A 367 -8.79 19.96 -7.97
CA ARG A 367 -8.99 19.80 -6.53
C ARG A 367 -7.95 18.86 -5.93
N TYR A 368 -7.55 19.16 -4.71
CA TYR A 368 -6.43 18.52 -4.02
C TYR A 368 -6.77 18.19 -2.57
N THR A 369 -6.19 17.09 -2.09
CA THR A 369 -6.13 16.67 -0.69
C THR A 369 -4.67 16.42 -0.34
N ALA A 370 -4.16 17.03 0.72
CA ALA A 370 -2.87 16.68 1.30
C ALA A 370 -3.02 15.52 2.29
N LEU A 371 -2.21 14.48 2.10
CA LEU A 371 -2.20 13.29 2.96
C LEU A 371 -1.17 13.39 4.08
N SER A 372 -0.03 13.99 3.78
CA SER A 372 1.04 14.19 4.74
C SER A 372 1.82 15.45 4.40
N MET A 373 2.39 16.04 5.43
CA MET A 373 3.37 17.11 5.30
C MET A 373 4.50 16.96 6.30
N GLU A 374 5.67 17.44 5.92
CA GLU A 374 6.82 17.58 6.79
C GLU A 374 7.36 18.99 6.65
N LEU A 375 7.46 19.70 7.76
CA LEU A 375 8.14 20.99 7.82
C LEU A 375 9.56 20.79 8.33
N ASN A 376 10.54 21.34 7.62
CA ASN A 376 11.91 21.40 8.07
C ASN A 376 12.35 22.86 8.21
N ARG A 377 12.90 23.24 9.36
CA ARG A 377 13.45 24.59 9.53
C ARG A 377 14.79 24.53 10.25
N THR A 378 15.78 25.19 9.66
CA THR A 378 17.07 25.41 10.32
C THR A 378 17.04 26.80 10.95
N ASN A 379 17.29 26.88 12.26
CA ASN A 379 17.37 28.18 12.93
C ASN A 379 18.72 28.86 12.66
N SER A 380 18.91 30.09 13.15
CA SER A 380 20.16 30.85 13.01
C SER A 380 21.39 30.17 13.61
N LEU A 381 21.20 29.18 14.49
CA LEU A 381 22.27 28.38 15.11
C LEU A 381 22.59 27.11 14.30
N GLY A 382 22.06 26.96 13.09
CA GLY A 382 22.25 25.74 12.29
C GLY A 382 21.49 24.51 12.81
N THR A 383 20.63 24.67 13.82
CA THR A 383 19.84 23.56 14.36
C THR A 383 18.63 23.30 13.47
N ARG A 384 18.54 22.08 12.92
CA ARG A 384 17.41 21.63 12.11
C ARG A 384 16.29 21.09 13.00
N TRP A 385 15.09 21.61 12.81
CA TRP A 385 13.86 21.12 13.40
C TRP A 385 13.00 20.48 12.33
N THR A 386 12.40 19.33 12.63
CA THR A 386 11.44 18.65 11.74
C THR A 386 10.15 18.40 12.50
N LEU A 387 9.03 18.80 11.88
CA LEU A 387 7.67 18.52 12.32
C LEU A 387 6.94 17.76 11.22
N THR A 388 6.33 16.64 11.57
CA THR A 388 5.51 15.84 10.62
C THR A 388 4.05 16.01 10.99
N SER A 389 3.17 16.21 10.01
CA SER A 389 1.74 16.33 10.30
C SER A 389 1.17 15.04 10.86
N SER A 390 0.12 15.21 11.66
CA SER A 390 -0.81 14.14 11.97
C SER A 390 -1.79 13.93 10.80
N LYS A 391 -2.90 13.22 11.03
CA LYS A 391 -3.94 12.99 10.00
C LYS A 391 -4.63 14.29 9.55
N HIS A 392 -4.61 15.36 10.35
CA HIS A 392 -5.34 16.59 10.04
C HIS A 392 -4.43 17.60 9.32
N THR A 393 -4.67 17.82 8.04
CA THR A 393 -3.87 18.75 7.20
C THR A 393 -4.48 20.15 7.09
N GLY A 394 -5.48 20.47 7.93
CA GLY A 394 -6.10 21.80 7.98
C GLY A 394 -6.73 22.19 6.64
N LYS A 395 -6.51 23.43 6.18
CA LYS A 395 -6.96 23.90 4.86
C LYS A 395 -6.37 23.11 3.68
N LEU A 396 -5.28 22.36 3.87
CA LEU A 396 -4.75 21.47 2.84
C LEU A 396 -5.54 20.14 2.71
N SER A 397 -6.50 19.86 3.59
CA SER A 397 -7.36 18.67 3.47
C SER A 397 -8.30 18.74 2.26
N ASN A 398 -8.65 19.93 1.80
CA ASN A 398 -9.48 20.18 0.62
C ASN A 398 -9.19 21.58 0.09
N PHE A 399 -8.52 21.67 -1.05
CA PHE A 399 -8.29 22.96 -1.73
C PHE A 399 -8.36 22.81 -3.25
N GLU A 400 -8.47 23.95 -3.94
CA GLU A 400 -8.53 24.02 -5.39
C GLU A 400 -7.39 24.90 -5.92
N ILE A 401 -6.79 24.48 -7.03
CA ILE A 401 -5.88 25.27 -7.85
C ILE A 401 -6.59 25.54 -9.16
N ARG A 402 -6.83 26.82 -9.47
CA ARG A 402 -7.47 27.23 -10.73
C ARG A 402 -6.43 27.52 -11.82
N PRO A 403 -6.79 27.39 -13.11
CA PRO A 403 -5.91 27.73 -14.23
C PRO A 403 -5.34 29.15 -14.11
N GLY A 404 -4.02 29.29 -14.17
CA GLY A 404 -3.31 30.57 -14.11
C GLY A 404 -3.31 31.27 -12.74
N GLU A 405 -4.10 30.78 -11.77
CA GLU A 405 -4.24 31.41 -10.46
C GLU A 405 -3.26 30.86 -9.43
N LYS A 406 -3.12 31.61 -8.33
CA LYS A 406 -2.29 31.26 -7.18
C LYS A 406 -3.16 30.90 -5.98
N ALA A 407 -3.13 29.65 -5.55
CA ALA A 407 -3.69 29.19 -4.28
C ALA A 407 -2.69 29.45 -3.15
N LEU A 408 -3.03 30.34 -2.21
CA LEU A 408 -2.19 30.71 -1.06
C LEU A 408 -2.71 30.06 0.23
N ILE A 409 -1.95 29.12 0.81
CA ILE A 409 -2.32 28.38 2.03
C ILE A 409 -1.13 28.37 2.99
N LYS A 410 -0.98 29.42 3.81
CA LYS A 410 0.15 29.53 4.74
C LYS A 410 0.09 28.45 5.83
N ILE A 411 1.04 27.51 5.79
CA ILE A 411 1.23 26.49 6.83
C ILE A 411 2.40 26.84 7.76
N GLY A 412 2.43 26.17 8.91
CA GLY A 412 3.49 26.27 9.91
C GLY A 412 3.24 27.38 10.95
N PRO A 413 4.32 27.98 11.49
CA PRO A 413 4.24 28.89 12.65
C PRO A 413 3.56 30.22 12.31
N PRO A 414 2.99 30.97 13.28
CA PRO A 414 3.01 30.67 14.71
C PRO A 414 2.17 29.43 15.03
N PHE A 415 2.71 28.58 15.90
CA PHE A 415 2.02 27.38 16.33
C PHE A 415 1.17 27.68 17.55
N LEU A 416 -0.04 27.14 17.55
CA LEU A 416 -0.93 27.10 18.70
C LEU A 416 -0.80 25.73 19.37
N ILE A 417 -0.56 25.74 20.68
CA ILE A 417 -0.56 24.53 21.49
C ILE A 417 -1.97 24.37 22.07
N LYS A 418 -2.67 23.30 21.67
CA LYS A 418 -3.98 22.92 22.21
C LYS A 418 -3.84 21.67 23.06
N THR A 419 -4.46 21.67 24.23
CA THR A 419 -4.62 20.48 25.06
C THR A 419 -6.06 20.02 25.02
N THR A 420 -6.29 18.73 24.84
CA THR A 420 -7.62 18.11 24.98
C THR A 420 -7.62 17.26 26.24
N ALA A 421 -8.73 17.21 26.96
CA ALA A 421 -8.93 16.29 28.07
C ALA A 421 -10.23 15.53 27.82
N ASP A 422 -10.17 14.21 27.88
CA ASP A 422 -11.32 13.33 27.77
C ASP A 422 -11.39 12.42 28.99
N TRP A 423 -12.58 12.20 29.51
CA TRP A 423 -12.82 11.37 30.69
C TRP A 423 -13.54 10.09 30.26
N SER A 424 -12.89 8.94 30.42
CA SER A 424 -13.51 7.64 30.15
C SER A 424 -13.02 6.57 31.12
N ASN A 425 -13.92 5.72 31.62
CA ASN A 425 -13.60 4.60 32.50
C ASN A 425 -12.65 4.98 33.66
N GLU A 426 -12.97 6.07 34.37
CA GLU A 426 -12.17 6.61 35.50
C GLU A 426 -10.74 7.05 35.12
N LYS A 427 -10.46 7.22 33.83
CA LYS A 427 -9.18 7.73 33.33
C LYS A 427 -9.39 9.06 32.62
N VAL A 428 -8.48 9.99 32.88
CA VAL A 428 -8.34 11.22 32.10
C VAL A 428 -7.30 10.99 31.02
N SER A 429 -7.70 11.06 29.77
CA SER A 429 -6.80 11.11 28.63
C SER A 429 -6.52 12.57 28.30
N ILE A 430 -5.26 12.99 28.40
CA ILE A 430 -4.83 14.34 28.01
C ILE A 430 -4.04 14.24 26.72
N GLY A 431 -4.53 14.92 25.68
CA GLY A 431 -3.87 15.05 24.38
C GLY A 431 -3.15 16.39 24.24
N LEU A 432 -2.05 16.39 23.48
CA LEU A 432 -1.33 17.60 23.06
C LEU A 432 -1.37 17.69 21.54
N ASN A 433 -1.97 18.76 21.03
CA ASN A 433 -2.02 19.06 19.61
C ASN A 433 -1.24 20.34 19.33
N LEU A 434 -0.30 20.27 18.39
CA LEU A 434 0.39 21.43 17.84
C LEU A 434 -0.28 21.79 16.52
N GLU A 435 -0.88 22.98 16.43
CA GLU A 435 -1.64 23.44 15.27
C GLU A 435 -0.94 24.63 14.61
N GLY A 436 -0.84 24.65 13.28
CA GLY A 436 -0.27 25.77 12.52
C GLY A 436 -1.33 26.71 11.94
N GLN A 437 -0.87 27.70 11.17
CA GLN A 437 -1.71 28.80 10.65
C GLN A 437 -2.87 28.36 9.74
N ALA A 438 -2.77 27.21 9.07
CA ALA A 438 -3.83 26.68 8.22
C ALA A 438 -4.74 25.70 8.97
N GLY A 439 -4.60 25.57 10.30
CA GLY A 439 -5.32 24.59 11.10
C GLY A 439 -4.78 23.16 10.95
N GLU A 440 -3.63 23.00 10.31
CA GLU A 440 -2.96 21.71 10.19
C GLU A 440 -2.32 21.31 11.51
N GLN A 441 -2.41 20.03 11.85
CA GLN A 441 -1.91 19.49 13.10
C GLN A 441 -0.62 18.73 12.89
N TYR A 442 0.30 18.87 13.83
CA TYR A 442 1.58 18.17 13.86
C TYR A 442 1.61 17.11 14.95
N SER A 443 2.32 16.02 14.68
CA SER A 443 2.68 15.03 15.67
C SER A 443 3.47 15.69 16.80
N GLY A 444 3.23 15.26 18.05
CA GLY A 444 4.08 15.65 19.18
C GLY A 444 5.51 15.12 19.09
N VAL A 445 5.81 14.24 18.13
CA VAL A 445 7.15 13.75 17.84
C VAL A 445 7.92 14.81 17.06
N VAL A 446 8.67 15.63 17.78
CA VAL A 446 9.54 16.66 17.20
C VAL A 446 10.96 16.10 17.02
N MET A 447 11.58 16.35 15.87
CA MET A 447 12.97 15.98 15.63
C MET A 447 13.86 17.23 15.68
N LYS A 448 15.01 17.11 16.35
CA LYS A 448 16.09 18.11 16.37
C LYS A 448 17.36 17.46 15.83
N ASN A 449 17.92 17.97 14.74
CA ASN A 449 19.09 17.40 14.05
C ASN A 449 18.92 15.90 13.76
N GLY A 450 17.72 15.49 13.32
CA GLY A 450 17.38 14.09 13.05
C GLY A 450 17.22 13.20 14.29
N ARG A 451 17.30 13.77 15.50
CA ARG A 451 17.08 13.04 16.76
C ARG A 451 15.73 13.39 17.36
N ARG A 452 14.95 12.37 17.68
CA ARG A 452 13.68 12.50 18.39
C ARG A 452 13.89 13.20 19.73
N GLN A 453 13.10 14.23 19.99
CA GLN A 453 13.14 14.93 21.27
C GLN A 453 12.35 14.17 22.35
N PRO A 454 12.69 14.36 23.64
CA PRO A 454 11.92 13.78 24.74
C PRO A 454 10.46 14.22 24.68
N ALA A 455 9.57 13.37 25.17
CA ALA A 455 8.16 13.70 25.26
C ALA A 455 7.93 14.97 26.09
N PRO A 456 6.96 15.83 25.68
CA PRO A 456 6.60 17.00 26.47
C PRO A 456 6.13 16.60 27.88
N ARG A 457 6.25 17.55 28.82
CA ARG A 457 5.80 17.38 30.20
C ARG A 457 4.46 18.08 30.38
N LEU A 458 3.60 17.56 31.24
CA LEU A 458 2.33 18.18 31.60
C LEU A 458 2.26 18.44 33.11
N LYS A 459 1.56 19.50 33.49
CA LYS A 459 1.18 19.80 34.87
C LYS A 459 -0.32 20.09 34.88
N ILE A 460 -1.02 19.51 35.86
CA ILE A 460 -2.39 19.88 36.20
C ILE A 460 -2.28 20.79 37.41
N VAL A 461 -2.88 21.97 37.32
CA VAL A 461 -2.88 22.98 38.37
C VAL A 461 -4.30 23.30 38.79
N ASP A 462 -4.50 23.68 40.05
CA ASP A 462 -5.77 24.24 40.52
C ASP A 462 -5.92 25.71 40.14
N GLU A 463 -7.04 26.33 40.52
CA GLU A 463 -7.35 27.74 40.27
C GLU A 463 -6.35 28.72 40.89
N THR A 464 -5.59 28.28 41.90
CA THR A 464 -4.52 29.08 42.53
C THR A 464 -3.16 28.91 41.83
N GLY A 465 -3.07 28.01 40.86
CA GLY A 465 -1.84 27.64 40.16
C GLY A 465 -1.01 26.58 40.91
N LYS A 466 -1.50 26.02 42.02
CA LYS A 466 -0.80 24.94 42.73
C LYS A 466 -0.90 23.65 41.91
N VAL A 467 0.23 22.97 41.77
CA VAL A 467 0.33 21.73 41.00
C VAL A 467 -0.39 20.60 41.76
N LEU A 468 -1.48 20.10 41.17
CA LEU A 468 -2.24 18.94 41.66
C LEU A 468 -1.60 17.63 41.19
N ALA A 469 -1.10 17.61 39.94
CA ALA A 469 -0.45 16.45 39.36
C ALA A 469 0.56 16.86 38.28
N SER A 470 1.52 15.98 37.97
CA SER A 470 2.45 16.19 36.86
C SER A 470 2.77 14.87 36.17
N GLY A 471 3.11 14.94 34.90
CA GLY A 471 3.38 13.76 34.08
C GLY A 471 4.18 14.08 32.83
N LYS A 472 4.33 13.06 31.99
CA LYS A 472 4.89 13.16 30.64
C LYS A 472 3.87 12.59 29.68
N PHE A 473 3.78 13.17 28.49
CA PHE A 473 3.00 12.53 27.43
C PHE A 473 3.68 11.21 27.05
N GLU A 474 2.88 10.18 26.86
CA GLU A 474 3.35 8.97 26.21
C GLU A 474 3.16 9.14 24.71
N TYR A 475 4.19 8.84 23.94
CA TYR A 475 4.03 8.77 22.51
C TYR A 475 3.36 7.43 22.19
N GLY A 476 2.07 7.51 21.88
CA GLY A 476 1.24 6.36 21.48
C GLY A 476 1.78 5.58 20.29
#